data_AF-A0A1F8QES3-F1
#
_entry.id   AF-A0A1F8QES3-F1
#
_cell.length_a   1.000
_cell.length_b   1.000
_cell.length_c   1.000
_cell.angle_alpha   90.00
_cell.angle_beta   90.00
_cell.angle_gamma   90.00
#
_symmetry.space_group_name_H-M   'P 1'
#
loop_
_entity.id
_entity.type
_entity.pdbx_description
1 polymer ?
#
loop_
_entity_poly.entity_id
_entity_poly.type
_entity_poly.pdbx_seq_one_letter_code
_entity_poly.pdbx_strand_id
1 'polypeptide(L)'
;MSIWLLPHPAGFEPRTLTVSEYDMQLMRRDVESHKPEEACGMLIGRINGFDAITIHTIPVTNTLHSPTRFRMDGREQVDVFNQMENEDLDLVGIYHSHPQGPPGPSEIDVREAYYPNVVHLIWSRTGGIWNCAGYSINGGQVLMAVLKFNTHG
;
A
#
# COMPACT_ATOMS: atom_id res chain seq x y z
N MET A 1 -13.14 33.61 -6.15
CA MET A 1 -11.80 34.01 -6.62
C MET A 1 -10.90 32.80 -6.49
N SER A 2 -10.23 32.46 -7.58
CA SER A 2 -9.70 31.15 -7.93
C SER A 2 -8.58 30.66 -6.99
N ILE A 3 -8.78 29.50 -6.39
CA ILE A 3 -7.68 28.70 -5.83
C ILE A 3 -6.89 28.14 -7.02
N TRP A 4 -5.59 28.44 -7.05
CA TRP A 4 -4.65 27.91 -8.02
C TRP A 4 -4.51 26.40 -7.82
N LEU A 5 -5.32 25.61 -8.51
CA LEU A 5 -4.97 24.23 -8.85
C LEU A 5 -3.80 24.30 -9.82
N LEU A 6 -2.57 24.24 -9.30
CA LEU A 6 -1.42 23.90 -10.14
C LEU A 6 -1.79 22.61 -10.89
N PRO A 7 -1.54 22.51 -12.22
CA PRO A 7 -1.72 21.27 -12.94
C PRO A 7 -0.76 20.23 -12.36
N HIS A 8 -1.28 19.34 -11.52
CA HIS A 8 -0.52 18.21 -11.01
C HIS A 8 -0.47 17.14 -12.09
N PRO A 9 0.66 16.43 -12.26
CA PRO A 9 0.84 15.49 -13.36
C PRO A 9 -0.27 14.43 -13.35
N ALA A 10 -0.92 14.28 -14.50
CA ALA A 10 -1.88 13.19 -14.72
C ALA A 10 -1.20 11.84 -14.46
N GLY A 11 -1.91 10.90 -13.84
CA GLY A 11 -1.42 9.53 -13.60
C GLY A 11 -0.96 9.20 -12.17
N PHE A 12 -1.12 10.09 -11.18
CA PHE A 12 -0.87 9.77 -9.77
C PHE A 12 -2.17 9.72 -8.98
N GLU A 13 -3.00 8.74 -9.26
CA GLU A 13 -4.28 8.51 -8.59
C GLU A 13 -4.28 7.09 -8.04
N PRO A 14 -4.75 6.81 -6.82
CA PRO A 14 -5.23 7.76 -5.82
C PRO A 14 -4.08 8.49 -5.11
N ARG A 15 -4.37 9.71 -4.63
CA ARG A 15 -3.44 10.58 -3.86
C ARG A 15 -3.64 10.50 -2.37
N THR A 16 -4.83 10.09 -1.94
CA THR A 16 -5.09 9.81 -0.55
C THR A 16 -5.68 8.44 -0.40
N LEU A 17 -5.31 7.77 0.69
CA LEU A 17 -5.89 6.51 1.07
C LEU A 17 -6.40 6.63 2.49
N THR A 18 -7.69 6.38 2.66
CA THR A 18 -8.30 6.26 3.98
C THR A 18 -8.15 4.83 4.46
N VAL A 19 -7.57 4.68 5.64
CA VAL A 19 -7.31 3.39 6.28
C VAL A 19 -7.89 3.43 7.70
N SER A 20 -8.58 2.38 8.11
CA SER A 20 -9.11 2.30 9.47
C SER A 20 -7.99 2.05 10.48
N GLU A 21 -8.24 2.34 11.76
CA GLU A 21 -7.28 1.97 12.80
C GLU A 21 -7.10 0.45 12.88
N TYR A 22 -8.17 -0.32 12.65
CA TYR A 22 -8.12 -1.78 12.63
C TYR A 22 -7.16 -2.29 11.55
N ASP A 23 -7.28 -1.79 10.32
CA ASP A 23 -6.41 -2.16 9.19
C ASP A 23 -4.94 -1.80 9.47
N MET A 24 -4.69 -0.63 10.05
CA MET A 24 -3.34 -0.22 10.46
C MET A 24 -2.75 -1.16 11.51
N GLN A 25 -3.55 -1.59 12.49
CA GLN A 25 -3.11 -2.54 13.50
C GLN A 25 -2.89 -3.94 12.91
N LEU A 26 -3.73 -4.36 11.97
CA LEU A 26 -3.61 -5.62 11.26
C LEU A 26 -2.30 -5.67 10.47
N MET A 27 -2.03 -4.68 9.62
CA MET A 27 -0.76 -4.56 8.90
C MET A 27 0.43 -4.53 9.86
N ARG A 28 0.36 -3.73 10.94
CA ARG A 28 1.45 -3.64 11.92
C ARG A 28 1.76 -5.00 12.57
N ARG A 29 0.74 -5.81 12.90
CA ARG A 29 0.94 -7.15 13.46
C ARG A 29 1.61 -8.07 12.45
N ASP A 30 1.15 -8.01 11.20
CA ASP A 30 1.69 -8.81 10.11
C ASP A 30 3.16 -8.52 9.82
N VAL A 31 3.53 -7.23 9.69
CA VAL A 31 4.94 -6.84 9.46
C VAL A 31 5.84 -7.16 10.65
N GLU A 32 5.29 -7.19 11.87
CA GLU A 32 6.01 -7.56 13.09
C GLU A 32 6.26 -9.08 13.15
N SER A 33 5.28 -9.91 12.78
CA SER A 33 5.40 -11.37 12.84
C SER A 33 6.30 -11.97 11.76
N HIS A 34 6.50 -11.27 10.65
CA HIS A 34 7.31 -11.76 9.52
C HIS A 34 8.78 -11.35 9.55
N LYS A 35 9.21 -10.53 10.52
CA LYS A 35 10.65 -10.20 10.65
C LYS A 35 11.49 -11.49 10.79
N PRO A 36 12.68 -11.57 10.14
CA PRO A 36 13.37 -10.49 9.43
C PRO A 36 12.97 -10.34 7.95
N GLU A 37 12.02 -11.12 7.45
CA GLU A 37 11.53 -11.08 6.07
C GLU A 37 10.63 -9.86 5.83
N GLU A 38 10.54 -9.39 4.59
CA GLU A 38 9.49 -8.45 4.19
C GLU A 38 8.14 -9.17 4.20
N ALA A 39 7.17 -8.55 4.86
CA ALA A 39 5.76 -8.91 4.71
C ALA A 39 5.16 -8.13 3.54
N CYS A 40 4.07 -8.65 2.96
CA CYS A 40 3.31 -7.95 1.93
C CYS A 40 1.82 -8.24 2.03
N GLY A 41 0.99 -7.40 1.41
CA GLY A 41 -0.44 -7.65 1.29
C GLY A 41 -1.16 -6.61 0.45
N MET A 42 -2.46 -6.82 0.27
CA MET A 42 -3.32 -6.05 -0.62
C MET A 42 -4.43 -5.36 0.17
N LEU A 43 -4.72 -4.11 -0.20
CA LEU A 43 -5.83 -3.34 0.33
C LEU A 43 -6.85 -3.19 -0.78
N ILE A 44 -8.08 -3.64 -0.52
CA ILE A 44 -9.20 -3.57 -1.47
C ILE A 44 -10.29 -2.66 -0.92
N GLY A 45 -10.96 -1.94 -1.80
CA GLY A 45 -11.73 -0.79 -1.39
C GLY A 45 -12.50 -0.13 -2.52
N ARG A 46 -12.73 1.18 -2.40
CA ARG A 46 -13.38 1.98 -3.43
C ARG A 46 -12.53 3.18 -3.78
N ILE A 47 -12.45 3.49 -5.08
CA ILE A 47 -11.77 4.68 -5.59
C ILE A 47 -12.80 5.73 -6.02
N ASN A 48 -12.63 6.98 -5.57
CA ASN A 48 -13.41 8.12 -6.00
C ASN A 48 -12.48 9.26 -6.44
N GLY A 49 -12.08 9.22 -7.72
CA GLY A 49 -11.09 10.14 -8.28
C GLY A 49 -9.74 10.00 -7.55
N PHE A 50 -9.31 11.08 -6.90
CA PHE A 50 -8.04 11.13 -6.19
C PHE A 50 -8.05 10.53 -4.78
N ASP A 51 -9.21 10.13 -4.27
CA ASP A 51 -9.36 9.58 -2.93
C ASP A 51 -9.73 8.10 -3.00
N ALA A 52 -9.03 7.27 -2.24
CA ALA A 52 -9.37 5.86 -2.06
C ALA A 52 -9.73 5.58 -0.60
N ILE A 53 -10.61 4.60 -0.39
CA ILE A 53 -11.03 4.15 0.93
C ILE A 53 -10.84 2.64 0.99
N THR A 54 -10.08 2.19 1.99
CA THR A 54 -9.88 0.77 2.30
C THR A 54 -11.14 0.20 2.92
N ILE A 55 -11.58 -0.95 2.43
CA ILE A 55 -12.66 -1.75 3.02
C ILE A 55 -12.10 -3.02 3.66
N HIS A 56 -11.16 -3.70 2.98
CA HIS A 56 -10.46 -4.87 3.53
C HIS A 56 -8.95 -4.76 3.33
N THR A 57 -8.21 -5.24 4.32
CA THR A 57 -6.76 -5.47 4.22
C THR A 57 -6.47 -6.95 4.34
N ILE A 58 -5.80 -7.50 3.33
CA ILE A 58 -5.50 -8.92 3.23
C ILE A 58 -3.97 -9.10 3.20
N PRO A 59 -3.36 -9.67 4.25
CA PRO A 59 -1.97 -10.13 4.21
C PRO A 59 -1.81 -11.23 3.16
N VAL A 60 -0.71 -11.17 2.42
CA VAL A 60 -0.38 -12.14 1.36
C VAL A 60 1.03 -12.67 1.58
N THR A 61 1.20 -13.97 1.44
CA THR A 61 2.47 -14.66 1.65
C THR A 61 3.55 -14.12 0.72
N ASN A 62 4.69 -13.71 1.30
CA ASN A 62 5.90 -13.42 0.53
C ASN A 62 6.63 -14.73 0.17
N THR A 63 6.44 -15.20 -1.06
CA THR A 63 7.05 -16.43 -1.58
C THR A 63 8.58 -16.40 -1.69
N LEU A 64 9.21 -15.22 -1.62
CA LEU A 64 10.66 -15.10 -1.65
C LEU A 64 11.33 -15.31 -0.29
N HIS A 65 10.58 -15.24 0.82
CA HIS A 65 11.14 -15.29 2.18
C HIS A 65 12.38 -14.39 2.35
N SER A 66 12.30 -13.18 1.80
CA SER A 66 13.44 -12.28 1.62
C SER A 66 13.31 -11.05 2.50
N PRO A 67 14.40 -10.54 3.12
CA PRO A 67 14.39 -9.36 3.97
C PRO A 67 14.39 -8.02 3.20
N THR A 68 14.54 -8.05 1.88
CA THR A 68 14.69 -6.84 1.03
C THR A 68 13.90 -6.91 -0.27
N ARG A 69 12.99 -7.87 -0.39
CA ARG A 69 12.15 -8.03 -1.58
C ARG A 69 10.96 -8.93 -1.26
N PHE A 70 9.81 -8.65 -1.87
CA PHE A 70 8.65 -9.52 -1.82
C PHE A 70 8.20 -10.04 -3.20
N ARG A 71 7.53 -11.19 -3.20
CA ARG A 71 6.67 -11.65 -4.29
C ARG A 71 5.45 -12.33 -3.67
N MET A 72 4.29 -11.73 -3.90
CA MET A 72 3.02 -12.28 -3.42
C MET A 72 2.75 -13.67 -3.99
N ASP A 73 2.16 -14.54 -3.18
CA ASP A 73 1.67 -15.84 -3.64
C ASP A 73 0.55 -15.68 -4.66
N GLY A 74 0.71 -16.30 -5.83
CA GLY A 74 -0.22 -16.12 -6.95
C GLY A 74 -1.62 -16.70 -6.69
N ARG A 75 -1.76 -17.70 -5.82
CA ARG A 75 -3.09 -18.26 -5.47
C ARG A 75 -3.83 -17.31 -4.55
N GLU A 76 -3.15 -16.83 -3.51
CA GLU A 76 -3.74 -15.84 -2.59
C GLU A 76 -4.11 -14.54 -3.31
N GLN A 77 -3.31 -14.09 -4.29
CA GLN A 77 -3.67 -12.96 -5.15
C GLN A 77 -4.96 -13.21 -5.95
N VAL A 78 -5.11 -14.41 -6.53
CA VAL A 78 -6.34 -14.79 -7.25
C VAL A 78 -7.54 -14.79 -6.31
N ASP A 79 -7.38 -15.26 -5.07
CA ASP A 79 -8.45 -15.24 -4.08
C ASP A 79 -8.87 -13.80 -3.72
N VAL A 80 -7.90 -12.89 -3.55
CA VAL A 80 -8.18 -11.46 -3.35
C VAL A 80 -8.90 -10.85 -4.55
N PHE A 81 -8.48 -11.16 -5.79
CA PHE A 81 -9.15 -10.66 -6.99
C PHE A 81 -10.58 -11.22 -7.12
N ASN A 82 -10.80 -12.49 -6.79
CA ASN A 82 -12.15 -13.06 -6.76
C ASN A 82 -13.03 -12.34 -5.72
N GLN A 83 -12.48 -12.02 -4.54
CA GLN A 83 -13.20 -11.24 -3.54
C GLN A 83 -13.54 -9.84 -4.05
N MET A 84 -12.59 -9.17 -4.72
CA MET A 84 -12.82 -7.88 -5.34
C MET A 84 -13.98 -7.91 -6.33
N GLU A 85 -14.00 -8.89 -7.23
CA GLU A 85 -15.09 -9.04 -8.21
C GLU A 85 -16.45 -9.30 -7.55
N ASN A 86 -16.48 -10.17 -6.52
CA ASN A 86 -17.73 -10.51 -5.83
C ASN A 86 -18.33 -9.33 -5.04
N GLU A 87 -17.49 -8.45 -4.52
CA GLU A 87 -17.89 -7.29 -3.70
C GLU A 87 -17.84 -5.96 -4.48
N ASP A 88 -17.57 -6.00 -5.79
CA ASP A 88 -17.43 -4.84 -6.68
C ASP A 88 -16.38 -3.82 -6.18
N LEU A 89 -15.28 -4.31 -5.58
CA LEU A 89 -14.19 -3.52 -5.00
C LEU A 89 -13.04 -3.32 -5.99
N ASP A 90 -12.31 -2.22 -5.80
CA ASP A 90 -11.07 -1.89 -6.48
C ASP A 90 -9.85 -2.28 -5.64
N LEU A 91 -8.71 -2.50 -6.29
CA LEU A 91 -7.42 -2.54 -5.60
C LEU A 91 -7.04 -1.10 -5.28
N VAL A 92 -6.99 -0.74 -4.00
CA VAL A 92 -6.72 0.64 -3.55
C VAL A 92 -5.29 0.81 -3.02
N GLY A 93 -4.67 -0.28 -2.59
CA GLY A 93 -3.31 -0.24 -2.09
C GLY A 93 -2.61 -1.58 -2.07
N ILE A 94 -1.28 -1.51 -1.98
CA ILE A 94 -0.39 -2.63 -1.74
C ILE A 94 0.48 -2.21 -0.57
N TYR A 95 0.61 -3.05 0.46
CA TYR A 95 1.58 -2.79 1.52
C TYR A 95 2.72 -3.78 1.47
N HIS A 96 3.89 -3.32 1.90
CA HIS A 96 5.02 -4.18 2.24
C HIS A 96 5.86 -3.58 3.35
N SER A 97 6.80 -4.36 3.90
CA SER A 97 7.69 -3.90 4.97
C SER A 97 9.15 -3.90 4.57
N HIS A 98 9.90 -2.95 5.13
CA HIS A 98 11.36 -2.87 5.10
C HIS A 98 11.89 -3.03 6.54
N PRO A 99 12.08 -4.27 7.06
CA PRO A 99 12.51 -4.49 8.44
C PRO A 99 13.85 -3.85 8.79
N GLN A 100 14.75 -3.77 7.81
CA GLN A 100 16.10 -3.18 7.92
C GLN A 100 16.42 -2.22 6.75
N GLY A 101 15.41 -1.90 5.94
CA GLY A 101 15.56 -1.11 4.71
C GLY A 101 15.21 0.38 4.87
N PRO A 102 15.17 1.13 3.76
CA PRO A 102 14.89 2.56 3.77
C PRO A 102 13.44 2.88 4.19
N PRO A 103 13.17 4.09 4.69
CA PRO A 103 11.83 4.51 5.11
C PRO A 103 10.84 4.82 3.97
N GLY A 104 11.30 4.72 2.73
CA GLY A 104 10.47 4.92 1.54
C GLY A 104 10.78 3.87 0.47
N PRO A 105 10.24 4.03 -0.75
CA PRO A 105 10.38 3.03 -1.80
C PRO A 105 11.83 2.89 -2.23
N SER A 106 12.28 1.63 -2.31
CA SER A 106 13.56 1.25 -2.90
C SER A 106 13.52 1.37 -4.43
N GLU A 107 14.68 1.32 -5.08
CA GLU A 107 14.74 1.28 -6.55
C GLU A 107 14.02 0.07 -7.15
N ILE A 108 13.99 -1.05 -6.41
CA ILE A 108 13.29 -2.27 -6.82
C ILE A 108 11.78 -2.03 -6.74
N ASP A 109 11.28 -1.42 -5.66
CA ASP A 109 9.86 -1.09 -5.51
C ASP A 109 9.37 -0.19 -6.65
N VAL A 110 10.14 0.84 -6.99
CA VAL A 110 9.80 1.77 -8.07
C VAL A 110 9.78 1.09 -9.43
N ARG A 111 10.69 0.13 -9.67
CA ARG A 111 10.77 -0.63 -10.93
C ARG A 111 9.67 -1.69 -11.04
N GLU A 112 9.28 -2.29 -9.91
CA GLU A 112 8.32 -3.38 -9.83
C GLU A 112 6.90 -2.90 -9.45
N ALA A 113 6.66 -1.58 -9.44
CA ALA A 113 5.34 -0.96 -9.30
C ALA A 113 4.49 -1.13 -10.57
N TYR A 114 4.00 -2.35 -10.79
CA TYR A 114 3.20 -2.69 -11.97
C TYR A 114 1.76 -2.20 -11.93
N TYR A 115 1.29 -1.71 -10.77
CA TYR A 115 -0.05 -1.19 -10.57
C TYR A 115 -0.01 0.35 -10.47
N PRO A 116 -0.24 1.08 -11.56
CA PRO A 116 -0.08 2.54 -11.57
C PRO A 116 -1.14 3.31 -10.78
N ASN A 117 -2.24 2.63 -10.39
CA ASN A 117 -3.41 3.25 -9.78
C ASN A 117 -3.67 2.79 -8.34
N VAL A 118 -2.61 2.56 -7.56
CA VAL A 118 -2.71 2.12 -6.16
C VAL A 118 -1.77 2.92 -5.28
N VAL A 119 -2.09 3.00 -3.99
CA VAL A 119 -1.15 3.53 -2.99
C VAL A 119 -0.28 2.40 -2.47
N HIS A 120 1.03 2.57 -2.59
CA HIS A 120 2.02 1.71 -1.96
C HIS A 120 2.24 2.16 -0.51
N LEU A 121 1.87 1.32 0.47
CA LEU A 121 2.11 1.56 1.88
C LEU A 121 3.40 0.85 2.30
N ILE A 122 4.39 1.62 2.73
CA ILE A 122 5.68 1.06 3.12
C ILE A 122 5.82 1.17 4.62
N TRP A 123 5.93 0.01 5.26
CA TRP A 123 6.23 -0.12 6.67
C TRP A 123 7.74 -0.15 6.88
N SER A 124 8.29 0.81 7.62
CA SER A 124 9.73 0.89 7.87
C SER A 124 10.04 1.09 9.34
N ARG A 125 11.24 0.67 9.76
CA ARG A 125 11.68 0.85 11.16
C ARG A 125 12.58 2.07 11.33
N THR A 126 12.16 2.98 12.19
CA THR A 126 12.97 4.13 12.62
C THR A 126 13.09 4.09 14.13
N GLY A 127 14.31 4.04 14.67
CA GLY A 127 14.53 3.89 16.12
C GLY A 127 13.93 2.61 16.71
N GLY A 128 13.79 1.55 15.91
CA GLY A 128 13.21 0.28 16.31
C GLY A 128 11.67 0.22 16.27
N ILE A 129 11.00 1.33 15.98
CA ILE A 129 9.54 1.48 15.91
C ILE A 129 9.07 1.42 14.45
N TRP A 130 7.96 0.72 14.21
CA TRP A 130 7.31 0.68 12.90
C TRP A 130 6.60 2.00 12.58
N ASN A 131 6.90 2.54 11.42
CA ASN A 131 6.21 3.67 10.80
C ASN A 131 5.64 3.22 9.46
N CYS A 132 4.55 3.85 9.01
CA CYS A 132 3.94 3.55 7.73
C CYS A 132 3.77 4.85 6.94
N ALA A 133 4.16 4.83 5.68
CA ALA A 133 4.03 5.95 4.75
C ALA A 133 3.43 5.48 3.42
N GLY A 134 2.59 6.32 2.81
CA GLY A 134 1.95 6.04 1.52
C GLY A 134 2.67 6.71 0.36
N TYR A 135 2.75 6.00 -0.77
CA TYR A 135 3.40 6.47 -2.00
C TYR A 135 2.55 6.12 -3.23
N SER A 136 2.37 7.06 -4.14
CA SER A 136 1.84 6.79 -5.48
C SER A 136 3.03 6.70 -6.44
N ILE A 137 3.15 5.59 -7.16
CA ILE A 137 4.28 5.31 -8.05
C ILE A 137 3.77 5.17 -9.48
N ASN A 138 4.26 5.99 -10.40
CA ASN A 138 3.91 5.89 -11.81
C ASN A 138 5.12 6.22 -12.70
N GLY A 139 5.43 5.36 -13.67
CA GLY A 139 6.45 5.62 -14.67
C GLY A 139 7.85 5.88 -14.09
N GLY A 140 8.17 5.26 -12.95
CA GLY A 140 9.42 5.47 -12.22
C GLY A 140 9.48 6.73 -11.35
N GLN A 141 8.40 7.52 -11.31
CA GLN A 141 8.26 8.68 -10.44
C GLN A 141 7.49 8.31 -9.18
N VAL A 142 7.85 8.95 -8.07
CA VAL A 142 7.28 8.70 -6.75
C VAL A 142 6.71 9.99 -6.17
N LEU A 143 5.46 9.96 -5.71
CA LEU A 143 4.85 11.03 -4.93
C LEU A 143 4.34 10.50 -3.59
N MET A 144 4.40 11.32 -2.55
CA MET A 144 3.80 11.00 -1.25
C MET A 144 2.28 10.97 -1.38
N ALA A 145 1.67 9.85 -0.99
CA ALA A 145 0.24 9.73 -0.80
C ALA A 145 -0.14 10.06 0.65
N VAL A 146 -1.24 10.77 0.84
CA VAL A 146 -1.72 11.14 2.17
C VAL A 146 -2.52 9.98 2.76
N LEU A 147 -2.04 9.41 3.86
CA LEU A 147 -2.83 8.45 4.64
C LEU A 147 -3.80 9.22 5.55
N LYS A 148 -5.09 8.97 5.39
CA LYS A 148 -6.17 9.49 6.24
C LYS A 148 -6.63 8.38 7.16
N PHE A 149 -6.91 8.71 8.42
CA PHE A 149 -7.41 7.75 9.38
C PHE A 149 -8.90 8.02 9.63
N ASN A 150 -9.75 7.04 9.35
CA ASN A 150 -11.15 7.12 9.74
C ASN A 150 -11.30 6.59 11.16
N THR A 151 -11.79 7.44 12.07
CA THR A 151 -12.05 7.10 13.48
C THR A 151 -13.43 6.49 13.71
N HIS A 152 -14.22 6.26 12.66
CA HIS A 152 -15.54 5.65 12.76
C HIS A 152 -15.47 4.16 12.47
N GLY A 153 -15.36 3.37 13.55
CA GLY A 153 -15.73 1.97 13.60
C GLY A 153 -17.16 1.79 14.11
#